data_AF-A0A420IK50-F1
#
_entry.id   AF-A0A420IK50-F1
#
_cell.length_a   1.000
_cell.length_b   1.000
_cell.length_c   1.000
_cell.angle_alpha   90.00
_cell.angle_beta   90.00
_cell.angle_gamma   90.00
#
_symmetry.space_group_name_H-M   'P 1'
#
loop_
_entity.id
_entity.type
_entity.pdbx_description
1 polymer ?
#
loop_
_entity_poly.entity_id
_entity_poly.type
_entity_poly.pdbx_seq_one_letter_code
_entity_poly.pdbx_strand_id
1 'polypeptide(L)'
;MSSSQDQKAAVMRQVKEEASLASGKQLIEKFNEHCFEKCIPKPGTTLSASETTCLTQCMEKYMMMWSVIHRQYTSRIALELEKSSRGGS
;
A
#
# COMPACT_ATOMS: atom_id res chain seq x y z
N MET A 1 22.72 -10.86 29.40
CA MET A 1 21.40 -11.08 28.73
C MET A 1 21.01 -9.98 27.73
N SER A 2 21.92 -9.10 27.28
CA SER A 2 21.61 -8.03 26.31
C SER A 2 21.48 -8.52 24.85
N SER A 3 22.26 -9.55 24.49
CA SER A 3 22.37 -10.07 23.10
C SER A 3 21.03 -10.51 22.49
N SER A 4 20.12 -11.10 23.27
CA SER A 4 18.83 -11.57 22.75
C SER A 4 17.82 -10.44 22.46
N GLN A 5 17.94 -9.29 23.13
CA GLN A 5 17.10 -8.13 22.83
C GLN A 5 17.56 -7.44 21.54
N ASP A 6 18.88 -7.33 21.35
CA ASP A 6 19.48 -6.77 20.14
C ASP A 6 19.19 -7.64 18.89
N GLN A 7 19.25 -8.97 19.05
CA GLN A 7 18.87 -9.91 17.99
C GLN A 7 17.39 -9.77 17.60
N LYS A 8 16.47 -9.65 18.57
CA LYS A 8 15.04 -9.42 18.29
C LYS A 8 14.82 -8.09 17.56
N ALA A 9 15.49 -7.02 17.98
CA ALA A 9 15.39 -5.72 17.32
C ALA A 9 15.90 -5.76 15.88
N ALA A 10 17.01 -6.45 15.62
CA ALA A 10 17.55 -6.63 14.27
C ALA A 10 16.57 -7.38 13.35
N VAL A 11 16.00 -8.49 13.83
CA VAL A 11 14.99 -9.26 13.09
C VAL A 11 13.74 -8.43 12.82
N MET A 12 13.24 -7.68 13.81
CA MET A 12 12.06 -6.82 13.62
C MET A 12 12.30 -5.71 12.59
N ARG A 13 13.52 -5.16 12.52
CA ARG A 13 13.87 -4.17 11.48
C ARG A 13 13.83 -4.80 10.09
N GLN A 14 14.42 -5.99 9.94
CA GLN A 14 14.39 -6.73 8.68
C GLN A 14 12.94 -7.04 8.25
N VAL A 15 12.12 -7.58 9.15
CA VAL A 15 10.71 -7.88 8.86
C VAL A 15 9.95 -6.63 8.42
N LYS A 16 10.19 -5.47 9.06
CA LYS A 16 9.55 -4.21 8.69
C LYS A 16 9.97 -3.73 7.29
N GLU A 17 11.23 -3.91 6.93
CA GLU A 17 11.75 -3.55 5.62
C GLU A 17 11.15 -4.44 4.53
N GLU A 18 11.11 -5.76 4.75
CA GLU A 18 10.46 -6.72 3.86
C GLU A 18 8.96 -6.42 3.68
N ALA A 19 8.26 -6.09 4.77
CA ALA A 19 6.84 -5.72 4.73
C ALA A 19 6.59 -4.44 3.92
N SER A 20 7.50 -3.46 4.00
CA SER A 20 7.40 -2.21 3.24
C SER A 20 7.60 -2.46 1.75
N LEU A 21 8.58 -3.31 1.40
CA LEU A 21 8.83 -3.76 0.02
C LEU A 21 7.63 -4.53 -0.55
N ALA A 22 7.07 -5.46 0.21
CA ALA A 22 5.89 -6.22 -0.19
C ALA A 22 4.68 -5.31 -0.44
N SER A 23 4.45 -4.34 0.46
CA SER A 23 3.36 -3.36 0.31
C SER A 23 3.51 -2.53 -0.96
N GLY A 24 4.74 -2.09 -1.28
CA GLY A 24 5.03 -1.35 -2.52
C GLY A 24 4.75 -2.16 -3.77
N LYS A 25 5.15 -3.45 -3.79
CA LYS A 25 4.88 -4.37 -4.90
C LYS A 25 3.38 -4.55 -5.16
N GLN A 26 2.59 -4.72 -4.10
CA GLN A 26 1.14 -4.85 -4.22
C GLN A 26 0.49 -3.59 -4.82
N LEU A 27 1.00 -2.41 -4.47
CA LEU A 27 0.53 -1.16 -5.05
C LEU A 27 0.79 -1.10 -6.56
N ILE A 28 1.97 -1.53 -6.99
CA ILE A 28 2.36 -1.57 -8.41
C ILE A 28 1.48 -2.56 -9.18
N GLU A 29 1.23 -3.75 -8.63
CA GLU A 29 0.32 -4.74 -9.24
C GLU A 29 -1.07 -4.15 -9.43
N LYS A 30 -1.59 -3.43 -8.43
CA LYS A 30 -2.89 -2.77 -8.52
C LYS A 30 -2.92 -1.64 -9.54
N PHE A 31 -1.85 -0.86 -9.65
CA PHE A 31 -1.75 0.15 -10.72
C PHE A 31 -1.73 -0.50 -12.09
N ASN A 32 -0.98 -1.58 -12.27
CA ASN A 32 -0.91 -2.30 -13.53
C ASN A 32 -2.28 -2.84 -13.93
N GLU A 33 -3.07 -3.37 -13.00
CA GLU A 33 -4.44 -3.82 -13.30
C GLU A 33 -5.36 -2.64 -13.64
N HIS A 34 -5.51 -1.70 -12.70
CA HIS A 34 -6.53 -0.66 -12.81
C HIS A 34 -6.20 0.42 -13.84
N CYS A 35 -4.96 0.89 -13.89
CA CYS A 35 -4.58 1.95 -14.81
C CYS A 35 -4.41 1.45 -16.24
N PHE A 36 -3.97 0.20 -16.44
CA PHE A 36 -3.95 -0.37 -17.78
C PHE A 36 -5.37 -0.48 -18.36
N GLU A 37 -6.30 -1.06 -17.60
CA GLU A 37 -7.70 -1.21 -18.04
C GLU A 37 -8.35 0.12 -18.40
N LYS A 38 -8.05 1.19 -17.65
CA LYS A 38 -8.66 2.51 -17.88
C LYS A 38 -7.95 3.36 -18.93
N CYS A 39 -6.62 3.24 -19.05
CA CYS A 39 -5.83 4.16 -19.86
C CYS A 39 -5.34 3.57 -21.18
N ILE A 40 -5.36 2.25 -21.38
CA ILE A 40 -4.81 1.60 -22.59
C ILE A 40 -5.93 0.94 -23.40
N PRO A 41 -6.66 1.70 -24.25
CA PRO A 41 -7.76 1.16 -25.04
C PRO A 41 -7.30 0.28 -26.21
N LYS A 42 -6.06 0.48 -26.69
CA LYS A 42 -5.45 -0.27 -27.79
C LYS A 42 -4.01 -0.61 -27.44
N PRO A 43 -3.75 -1.81 -26.90
CA PRO A 43 -2.40 -2.22 -26.54
C PRO A 43 -1.46 -2.18 -27.75
N GLY A 44 -0.26 -1.63 -27.55
CA GLY A 44 0.78 -1.53 -28.57
C GLY A 44 2.17 -1.57 -27.94
N THR A 45 3.20 -1.50 -28.77
CA THR A 45 4.61 -1.51 -28.32
C THR A 45 5.09 -0.16 -27.78
N THR A 46 4.28 0.89 -27.94
CA THR A 46 4.59 2.27 -27.53
C THR A 46 3.36 2.91 -26.94
N LEU A 47 3.56 3.76 -25.92
CA LEU A 47 2.50 4.59 -25.37
C LEU A 47 2.37 5.89 -26.17
N SER A 48 1.14 6.25 -26.49
CA SER A 48 0.82 7.60 -26.96
C SER A 48 0.98 8.64 -25.84
N ALA A 49 1.07 9.91 -26.22
CA ALA A 49 1.14 11.01 -25.25
C ALA A 49 -0.11 11.06 -24.34
N SER A 50 -1.29 10.73 -24.88
CA SER A 50 -2.54 10.65 -24.13
C SER A 50 -2.55 9.49 -23.15
N GLU A 51 -2.08 8.30 -23.55
CA GLU A 51 -1.98 7.13 -22.66
C GLU A 51 -1.00 7.40 -21.52
N THR A 52 0.17 7.98 -21.83
CA THR A 52 1.16 8.37 -20.81
C THR A 52 0.58 9.35 -19.80
N THR A 53 -0.11 10.40 -20.29
CA THR A 53 -0.77 11.39 -19.42
C THR A 53 -1.85 10.75 -18.56
N CYS A 54 -2.67 9.85 -19.13
CA CYS A 54 -3.70 9.13 -18.39
C CYS A 54 -3.09 8.26 -17.29
N LEU A 55 -2.01 7.51 -17.59
CA LEU A 55 -1.33 6.66 -16.62
C LEU A 55 -0.78 7.47 -15.44
N THR A 56 -0.11 8.59 -15.71
CA THR A 56 0.38 9.49 -14.65
C THR A 56 -0.75 9.96 -13.73
N GLN A 57 -1.84 10.46 -14.33
CA GLN A 57 -3.00 10.91 -13.54
C GLN A 57 -3.70 9.77 -12.80
N CYS A 58 -3.75 8.58 -13.39
CA CYS A 58 -4.36 7.40 -12.76
C CYS A 58 -3.59 7.00 -11.51
N MET A 59 -2.26 6.90 -11.60
CA MET A 59 -1.40 6.56 -10.48
C MET A 59 -1.50 7.60 -9.35
N GLU A 60 -1.44 8.89 -9.68
CA GLU A 60 -1.61 9.97 -8.70
C GLU A 60 -2.97 9.89 -7.98
N LYS A 61 -4.06 9.74 -8.73
CA LYS A 61 -5.41 9.61 -8.17
C LYS A 61 -5.54 8.37 -7.30
N TYR A 62 -4.99 7.23 -7.71
CA TYR A 62 -5.05 6.00 -6.93
C TYR A 62 -4.25 6.14 -5.63
N MET A 63 -3.05 6.71 -5.66
CA MET A 63 -2.27 6.97 -4.44
C MET A 63 -3.01 7.89 -3.47
N MET A 64 -3.61 8.97 -3.96
CA MET A 64 -4.42 9.88 -3.13
C MET A 64 -5.60 9.13 -2.50
N MET A 65 -6.36 8.38 -3.30
CA MET A 65 -7.47 7.56 -2.80
C MET A 65 -6.98 6.55 -1.75
N TRP A 66 -5.91 5.82 -2.03
CA TRP A 66 -5.33 4.85 -1.11
C TRP A 66 -4.94 5.48 0.23
N SER A 67 -4.27 6.63 0.22
CA SER A 67 -3.89 7.35 1.44
C SER A 67 -5.11 7.70 2.31
N VAL A 68 -6.17 8.23 1.68
CA VAL A 68 -7.42 8.59 2.38
C VAL A 68 -8.09 7.36 2.98
N ILE A 69 -8.27 6.30 2.18
CA ILE A 69 -8.89 5.05 2.62
C ILE A 69 -8.05 4.40 3.73
N HIS A 70 -6.73 4.32 3.55
CA HIS A 70 -5.81 3.72 4.50
C HIS A 70 -5.87 4.41 5.87
N ARG A 71 -5.84 5.75 5.89
CA ARG A 71 -5.97 6.54 7.13
C ARG A 71 -7.31 6.28 7.81
N GLN A 72 -8.41 6.30 7.06
CA GLN A 72 -9.74 6.09 7.62
C GLN A 72 -9.87 4.67 8.17
N TYR A 73 -9.42 3.67 7.40
CA TYR A 73 -9.49 2.26 7.78
C TYR A 73 -8.69 1.97 9.06
N THR A 74 -7.42 2.39 9.11
CA THR A 74 -6.55 2.19 10.28
C THR A 74 -7.11 2.88 11.53
N SER A 75 -7.63 4.10 11.38
CA SER A 75 -8.30 4.81 12.48
C SER A 75 -9.51 4.06 13.02
N ARG A 76 -10.33 3.45 12.15
CA ARG A 76 -11.49 2.64 12.58
C ARG A 76 -11.05 1.37 13.30
N ILE A 77 -10.06 0.67 12.77
CA ILE A 77 -9.54 -0.56 13.39
C ILE A 77 -8.98 -0.28 14.79
N ALA A 78 -8.23 0.81 14.98
CA ALA A 78 -7.70 1.18 16.29
C ALA A 78 -8.82 1.37 17.33
N LEU A 79 -9.91 2.05 16.97
CA LEU A 79 -11.06 2.25 17.85
C LEU A 79 -11.76 0.95 18.22
N GLU A 80 -11.94 0.02 17.27
CA GLU A 80 -12.57 -1.27 17.55
C GLU A 80 -11.71 -2.17 18.44
N LEU A 81 -10.37 -2.10 18.28
CA LEU A 81 -9.43 -2.81 19.16
C LEU A 81 -9.48 -2.28 20.60
N GLU A 82 -9.52 -0.96 20.78
CA GLU A 82 -9.69 -0.32 22.10
C GLU A 82 -11.03 -0.67 22.75
N LYS A 83 -12.11 -0.74 21.96
CA LYS A 83 -13.43 -1.12 22.46
C LYS A 83 -13.47 -2.59 22.88
N SER A 84 -12.81 -3.47 22.14
CA SER A 84 -12.74 -4.90 22.43
C SER A 84 -11.95 -5.20 23.71
N SER A 85 -10.88 -4.44 23.99
CA SER A 85 -10.11 -4.60 25.24
C SER A 85 -10.86 -4.10 26.49
N ARG A 86 -11.82 -3.17 26.33
CA ARG A 86 -12.65 -2.64 27.42
C ARG A 86 -13.92 -3.44 27.72
N GLY A 87 -14.28 -4.41 26.88
CA GLY A 87 -15.46 -5.26 27.05
C GLY A 87 -15.17 -6.66 27.61
N GLY A 88 -13.93 -6.96 28.00
CA GLY A 88 -13.48 -8.26 28.50
C GLY A 88 -13.34 -8.38 30.03
N SER A 89 -14.11 -7.62 30.82
CA SER A 89 -14.24 -7.80 32.28
C SER A 89 -15.62 -8.32 32.64
#